data_AF-A0A1B6LGV1-F1
#
_entry.id   AF-A0A1B6LGV1-F1
#
_cell.length_a   1.000
_cell.length_b   1.000
_cell.length_c   1.000
_cell.angle_alpha   90.00
_cell.angle_beta   90.00
_cell.angle_gamma   90.00
#
_symmetry.space_group_name_H-M   'P 1'
#
loop_
_entity.id
_entity.type
_entity.pdbx_description
1 polymer ?
#
loop_
_entity_poly.entity_id
_entity_poly.type
_entity_poly.pdbx_seq_one_letter_code
_entity_poly.pdbx_strand_id
1 'polypeptide(L)'
;HQRSRNMPNIFCRFYAFRRLRYTKNGQLAIAGFSDPLRDATQDDLKLWLPLPDSPPPDLDLEMSRFLLLQVGDQFCDLLEQEKEAISIHMADDKTIAWKRV
;
A
#
# COMPACT_ATOMS: atom_id res chain seq x y z
N HIS A 1 -8.09 18.47 -18.73
CA HIS A 1 -6.73 18.35 -18.16
C HIS A 1 -5.85 17.55 -19.10
N GLN A 2 -4.86 18.23 -19.67
CA GLN A 2 -4.16 17.90 -20.90
C GLN A 2 -3.14 16.77 -20.68
N ARG A 3 -3.36 15.59 -21.29
CA ARG A 3 -2.39 14.49 -21.30
C ARG A 3 -1.28 14.81 -22.33
N SER A 4 -0.04 14.78 -21.90
CA SER A 4 1.17 14.91 -22.75
C SER A 4 1.09 13.93 -23.95
N ARG A 5 1.36 14.44 -25.17
CA ARG A 5 1.30 13.67 -26.43
C ARG A 5 2.31 12.51 -26.52
N ASN A 6 3.32 12.48 -25.65
CA ASN A 6 4.36 11.44 -25.63
C ASN A 6 4.20 10.43 -24.48
N MET A 7 3.14 10.54 -23.67
CA MET A 7 2.87 9.57 -22.62
C MET A 7 1.99 8.45 -23.20
N PRO A 8 2.39 7.17 -23.12
CA PRO A 8 1.49 6.08 -23.47
C PRO A 8 0.19 6.25 -22.66
N ASN A 9 -0.94 5.91 -23.29
CA ASN A 9 -2.26 6.07 -22.68
C ASN A 9 -2.39 5.07 -21.52
N ILE A 10 -1.93 5.47 -20.34
CA ILE A 10 -1.89 4.62 -19.15
C ILE A 10 -3.30 4.61 -18.53
N PHE A 11 -4.00 3.51 -18.68
CA PHE A 11 -5.35 3.28 -18.13
C PHE A 11 -5.32 2.71 -16.70
N CYS A 12 -4.15 2.33 -16.18
CA CYS A 12 -4.00 1.76 -14.85
C CYS A 12 -3.48 2.81 -13.87
N ARG A 13 -4.27 3.14 -12.84
CA ARG A 13 -3.87 4.06 -11.76
C ARG A 13 -2.60 3.59 -11.03
N PHE A 14 -2.39 2.28 -10.95
CA PHE A 14 -1.24 1.68 -10.28
C PHE A 14 -0.06 1.39 -11.21
N TYR A 15 -0.04 1.90 -12.44
CA TYR A 15 0.99 1.53 -13.43
C TYR A 15 2.44 1.60 -12.92
N ALA A 16 2.77 2.62 -12.12
CA ALA A 16 4.10 2.82 -11.54
C ALA A 16 4.43 1.85 -10.38
N PHE A 17 3.44 1.16 -9.83
CA PHE A 17 3.56 0.22 -8.69
C PHE A 17 3.59 -1.24 -9.14
N ARG A 18 3.89 -1.49 -10.42
CA ARG A 18 4.01 -2.86 -10.93
C ARG A 18 5.25 -3.52 -10.35
N ARG A 19 5.06 -4.73 -9.83
CA ARG A 19 6.14 -5.60 -9.39
C ARG A 19 7.00 -5.98 -10.59
N LEU A 20 8.32 -6.02 -10.38
CA LEU A 20 9.29 -6.48 -11.36
C LEU A 20 9.87 -7.83 -10.93
N ARG A 21 10.33 -8.62 -11.89
CA ARG A 21 11.10 -9.84 -11.65
C ARG A 21 12.24 -9.96 -12.63
N TYR A 22 13.30 -10.64 -12.24
CA TYR A 22 14.31 -11.10 -13.18
C TYR A 22 13.81 -12.37 -13.89
N THR A 23 13.98 -12.39 -15.21
CA THR A 23 13.78 -13.60 -16.02
C THR A 23 14.96 -14.55 -15.86
N LYS A 24 14.81 -15.80 -16.33
CA LYS A 24 15.91 -16.80 -16.33
C LYS A 24 17.16 -16.30 -17.07
N ASN A 25 16.98 -15.34 -18.00
CA ASN A 25 18.05 -14.76 -18.80
C ASN A 25 18.60 -13.46 -18.17
N GLY A 26 18.23 -13.11 -16.94
CA GLY A 26 18.72 -11.92 -16.24
C GLY A 26 18.08 -10.59 -16.64
N GLN A 27 17.09 -10.59 -17.54
CA GLN A 27 16.37 -9.36 -17.92
C GLN A 27 15.26 -9.03 -16.91
N LEU A 28 15.04 -7.73 -16.66
CA LEU A 28 13.89 -7.25 -15.88
C LEU A 28 12.60 -7.36 -16.69
N ALA A 29 11.56 -7.92 -16.07
CA ALA A 29 10.24 -8.05 -16.66
C ALA A 29 9.14 -7.65 -15.67
N ILE A 30 8.01 -7.17 -16.19
CA ILE A 30 6.81 -6.88 -15.40
C ILE A 30 6.21 -8.19 -14.87
N ALA A 31 5.89 -8.21 -13.57
CA ALA A 31 5.41 -9.38 -12.84
C ALA A 31 4.06 -9.12 -12.14
N GLY A 32 3.25 -8.21 -12.69
CA GLY A 32 1.94 -7.85 -12.15
C GLY A 32 2.05 -6.80 -11.04
N PHE A 33 1.25 -6.98 -9.98
CA PHE A 33 1.25 -6.16 -8.78
C PHE A 33 1.57 -7.05 -7.57
N SER A 34 2.05 -6.43 -6.50
CA SER A 34 2.33 -7.16 -5.27
C SER A 34 1.02 -7.61 -4.61
N ASP A 35 0.96 -8.86 -4.18
CA ASP A 35 -0.11 -9.36 -3.33
C ASP A 35 0.09 -8.83 -1.89
N PRO A 36 -0.83 -8.03 -1.34
CA PRO A 36 -0.67 -7.40 -0.03
C PRO A 36 -0.60 -8.40 1.13
N LEU A 37 -1.07 -9.64 0.96
CA LEU A 37 -1.06 -10.66 2.01
C LEU A 37 0.14 -11.62 1.90
N ARG A 38 0.80 -11.67 0.74
CA ARG A 38 1.80 -12.71 0.44
C ARG A 38 3.18 -12.18 0.12
N ASP A 39 3.28 -11.01 -0.48
CA ASP A 39 4.54 -10.51 -1.02
C ASP A 39 5.32 -9.64 -0.04
N ALA A 40 4.68 -9.10 0.99
CA ALA A 40 5.37 -8.30 2.01
C ALA A 40 6.25 -9.20 2.90
N THR A 41 7.55 -8.96 2.87
CA THR A 41 8.51 -9.66 3.74
C THR A 41 8.54 -9.04 5.14
N GLN A 42 9.18 -9.71 6.10
CA GLN A 42 9.36 -9.15 7.44
C GLN A 42 10.15 -7.82 7.41
N ASP A 43 11.12 -7.69 6.52
CA ASP A 43 11.89 -6.46 6.38
C ASP A 43 11.04 -5.31 5.82
N ASP A 44 10.13 -5.60 4.89
CA ASP A 44 9.16 -4.62 4.39
C ASP A 44 8.22 -4.14 5.52
N LEU A 45 7.75 -5.07 6.35
CA LEU A 45 6.86 -4.78 7.48
C LEU A 45 7.57 -4.03 8.60
N LYS A 46 8.87 -4.29 8.83
CA LYS A 46 9.66 -3.66 9.90
C LYS A 46 9.67 -2.14 9.80
N LEU A 47 9.54 -1.57 8.60
CA LEU A 47 9.45 -0.12 8.38
C LEU A 47 8.16 0.50 8.95
N TRP A 48 7.10 -0.30 9.09
CA TRP A 48 5.78 0.13 9.56
C TRP A 48 5.51 -0.21 11.01
N LEU A 49 6.33 -1.10 11.60
CA LEU A 49 6.18 -1.54 12.97
C LEU A 49 7.00 -0.67 13.91
N PRO A 50 6.54 -0.45 15.16
CA PRO A 50 7.34 0.24 16.16
C PRO A 50 8.64 -0.55 16.40
N LEU A 51 9.76 0.17 16.50
CA LEU A 51 11.07 -0.40 16.83
C LEU A 51 11.20 -0.45 18.36
N PRO A 52 11.02 -1.62 19.01
CA PRO A 52 10.96 -1.70 20.47
C PRO A 52 12.30 -1.35 21.11
N ASP A 53 13.39 -1.68 20.42
CA ASP A 53 14.77 -1.47 20.87
C ASP A 53 15.24 -0.02 20.64
N SER A 54 14.50 0.78 19.86
CA SER A 54 14.84 2.18 19.58
C SER A 54 13.57 3.03 19.41
N PRO A 55 12.76 3.19 20.47
CA PRO A 55 11.60 4.07 20.40
C PRO A 55 12.08 5.51 20.16
N PRO A 56 11.28 6.35 19.46
CA PRO A 56 11.60 7.76 19.33
C PRO A 56 11.72 8.39 20.73
N PRO A 57 12.81 9.12 21.03
CA PRO A 57 13.05 9.64 22.38
C PRO A 57 11.98 10.62 22.85
N ASP A 58 11.28 11.28 21.90
CA ASP A 58 10.29 12.32 22.16
C ASP A 58 8.84 11.79 22.14
N LEU A 59 8.65 10.47 22.09
CA LEU A 59 7.31 9.86 22.10
C LEU A 59 6.85 9.59 23.54
N ASP A 60 6.69 10.65 24.32
CA ASP A 60 6.12 10.57 25.67
C ASP A 60 4.58 10.52 25.66
N LEU A 61 3.96 10.50 26.84
CA LEU A 61 2.50 10.45 26.98
C LEU A 61 1.80 11.68 26.40
N GLU A 62 2.41 12.86 26.54
CA GLU A 62 1.85 14.11 26.04
C GLU A 62 1.86 14.13 24.51
N MET A 63 3.01 13.79 23.91
CA MET A 63 3.17 13.67 22.47
C MET A 63 2.26 12.57 21.90
N SER A 64 2.15 11.43 22.57
CA SER A 64 1.25 10.34 22.17
C SER A 64 -0.20 10.80 22.13
N ARG A 65 -0.65 11.55 23.16
CA ARG A 65 -2.00 12.10 23.20
C ARG A 65 -2.22 13.15 22.10
N PHE A 66 -1.22 14.01 21.87
CA PHE A 66 -1.27 15.00 20.80
C PHE A 66 -1.45 14.34 19.44
N LEU A 67 -0.62 13.33 19.12
CA LEU A 67 -0.72 12.58 17.87
C LEU A 67 -2.10 11.95 17.71
N LEU A 68 -2.59 11.22 18.72
CA LEU A 68 -3.92 10.59 18.68
C LEU A 68 -5.04 11.62 18.46
N LEU A 69 -4.94 12.81 19.05
CA LEU A 69 -5.91 13.88 18.85
C LEU A 69 -5.88 14.44 17.41
N GLN A 70 -4.71 14.50 16.78
CA GLN A 70 -4.57 15.06 15.43
C GLN A 70 -4.91 14.05 14.33
N VAL A 71 -4.54 12.77 14.51
CA VAL A 71 -4.64 11.75 13.46
C VAL A 71 -5.63 10.63 13.76
N GLY A 72 -6.18 10.55 14.97
CA GLY A 72 -7.05 9.44 15.39
C GLY A 72 -8.31 9.32 14.52
N ASP A 73 -9.00 10.42 14.28
CA ASP A 73 -10.22 10.42 13.45
C ASP A 73 -9.90 10.02 12.01
N GLN A 74 -8.79 10.54 11.45
CA GLN A 74 -8.35 10.19 10.10
C GLN A 74 -8.02 8.70 9.97
N PHE A 75 -7.44 8.10 11.03
CA PHE A 75 -7.17 6.68 11.08
C PHE A 75 -8.46 5.85 11.14
N CYS A 76 -9.43 6.28 11.95
CA CYS A 76 -10.74 5.64 12.02
C CYS A 76 -11.47 5.69 10.67
N ASP A 77 -11.47 6.84 10.01
CA ASP A 77 -12.05 7.02 8.69
C ASP A 77 -11.38 6.10 7.66
N LEU A 78 -10.06 6.02 7.68
CA LEU A 78 -9.29 5.13 6.81
C LEU A 78 -9.68 3.66 7.02
N LEU A 79 -9.80 3.24 8.28
CA LEU A 79 -10.17 1.87 8.63
C LEU A 79 -11.58 1.51 8.15
N GLU A 80 -12.55 2.42 8.32
CA GLU A 80 -13.92 2.18 7.84
C GLU A 80 -13.99 2.16 6.30
N GLN A 81 -13.25 3.03 5.62
CA GLN A 81 -13.14 3.00 4.16
C GLN A 81 -12.53 1.68 3.65
N GLU A 82 -11.52 1.14 4.35
CA GLU A 82 -10.93 -0.15 3.99
C GLU A 82 -11.94 -1.29 4.14
N LYS A 83 -12.69 -1.33 5.26
CA LYS A 83 -13.76 -2.32 5.48
C LYS A 83 -14.84 -2.24 4.41
N GLU A 84 -15.29 -1.03 4.08
CA GLU A 84 -16.27 -0.81 3.02
C GLU A 84 -15.73 -1.31 1.67
N ALA A 85 -14.51 -0.93 1.30
CA ALA A 85 -13.88 -1.35 0.05
C ALA A 85 -13.77 -2.88 -0.05
N ILE A 86 -13.38 -3.55 1.04
CA ILE A 86 -13.36 -5.02 1.12
C ILE A 86 -14.77 -5.57 0.88
N SER A 87 -15.80 -5.03 1.52
CA SER A 87 -17.18 -5.51 1.38
C SER A 87 -17.75 -5.39 -0.04
N ILE A 88 -17.37 -4.35 -0.78
CA ILE A 88 -17.90 -4.07 -2.13
C ILE A 88 -17.08 -4.77 -3.22
N HIS A 89 -15.78 -4.94 -3.01
CA HIS A 89 -14.83 -5.30 -4.07
C HIS A 89 -14.13 -6.65 -3.90
N MET A 90 -14.28 -7.34 -2.76
CA MET A 90 -13.80 -8.71 -2.64
C MET A 90 -14.69 -9.66 -3.45
N ALA A 91 -14.06 -10.49 -4.27
CA ALA A 91 -14.74 -11.63 -4.89
C ALA A 91 -15.10 -12.69 -3.84
N ASP A 92 -16.12 -13.50 -4.10
CA ASP A 92 -16.60 -14.56 -3.19
C ASP A 92 -15.49 -15.58 -2.86
N ASP A 93 -14.62 -15.86 -3.82
CA ASP A 93 -13.45 -16.73 -3.69
C ASP A 93 -12.23 -16.03 -3.08
N LYS A 94 -12.37 -14.75 -2.71
CA LYS A 94 -11.34 -13.86 -2.19
C LYS A 94 -10.15 -13.66 -3.14
N THR A 95 -10.33 -13.94 -4.43
CA THR A 95 -9.28 -13.72 -5.42
C THR A 95 -9.02 -12.21 -5.55
N ILE A 96 -7.76 -11.82 -5.34
CA ILE A 96 -7.34 -10.44 -5.53
C ILE A 96 -7.26 -10.14 -7.02
N ALA A 97 -8.09 -9.21 -7.49
CA ALA A 97 -8.10 -8.74 -8.87
C ALA A 97 -7.78 -7.24 -8.93
N TRP A 98 -6.78 -6.88 -9.74
CA TRP A 98 -6.41 -5.49 -9.96
C TRP A 98 -7.28 -4.90 -11.08
N LYS A 99 -8.22 -4.03 -10.71
CA LYS A 99 -9.17 -3.41 -11.65
C LYS A 99 -8.40 -2.69 -12.77
N ARG A 100 -8.70 -3.05 -14.02
CA ARG A 100 -8.41 -2.19 -15.18
C ARG A 100 -9.50 -1.13 -15.21
N VAL A 101 -9.12 0.14 -15.23
CA VAL A 101 -10.07 1.25 -15.43
C VAL A 101 -10.46 1.29 -16.90
#